data_AF-A0A3N5JNL3-F1
#
_entry.id   AF-A0A3N5JNL3-F1
#
_cell.length_a   1.000
_cell.length_b   1.000
_cell.length_c   1.000
_cell.angle_alpha   90.00
_cell.angle_beta   90.00
_cell.angle_gamma   90.00
#
_symmetry.space_group_name_H-M   'P 1'
#
loop_
_entity.id
_entity.type
_entity.pdbx_description
1 polymer ?
#
loop_
_entity_poly.entity_id
_entity_poly.type
_entity_poly.pdbx_seq_one_letter_code
_entity_poly.pdbx_strand_id
1 'polypeptide(L)'
;MSNQFTRIGKSAAVITSLILFALLINIHIINAKADDGAGPLPKIQIHEKRPASYSSKELESASASEPTEGKNETLGHLAKRLNVLQSSRPIAYYLGDRLYVVDGQGKILGTADSLHTGDLPVISGRGLKLDSDRRCIAEPENSAVLALLSEFEDIVLLKPLVSGISVKNGELIAYMNFGRIVPVIFGHDHFEEKTGNLIEYYRQLGADELTRRAKYLDLRVEDRVVVKKNV
;
A
#
# COMPACT_ATOMS: atom_id res chain seq x y z
N MET A 1 -30.99 -36.67 -37.25
CA MET A 1 -30.05 -36.04 -36.30
C MET A 1 -29.55 -34.66 -36.78
N SER A 2 -30.39 -33.76 -37.32
CA SER A 2 -29.92 -32.45 -37.86
C SER A 2 -30.33 -31.20 -37.07
N ASN A 3 -31.12 -31.32 -35.99
CA ASN A 3 -31.68 -30.16 -35.28
C ASN A 3 -30.87 -29.66 -34.06
N GLN A 4 -29.79 -30.35 -33.66
CA GLN A 4 -28.98 -29.92 -32.49
C GLN A 4 -27.85 -28.94 -32.87
N PHE A 5 -27.28 -29.05 -34.07
CA PHE A 5 -26.18 -28.18 -34.50
C PHE A 5 -26.62 -26.72 -34.72
N THR A 6 -27.87 -26.47 -35.09
CA THR A 6 -28.39 -25.10 -35.31
C THR A 6 -28.70 -24.34 -34.03
N ARG A 7 -28.85 -25.01 -32.88
CA ARG A 7 -29.08 -24.35 -31.58
C ARG A 7 -27.78 -23.81 -30.97
N ILE A 8 -26.68 -24.56 -31.09
CA ILE A 8 -25.38 -24.16 -30.51
C ILE A 8 -24.83 -22.91 -31.19
N GLY A 9 -24.97 -22.80 -32.52
CA GLY A 9 -24.52 -21.62 -33.27
C GLY A 9 -25.27 -20.33 -32.91
N LYS A 10 -26.57 -20.42 -32.58
CA LYS A 10 -27.37 -19.26 -32.16
C LYS A 10 -26.98 -18.76 -30.78
N SER A 11 -26.70 -19.66 -29.84
CA SER A 11 -26.23 -19.29 -28.50
C SER A 11 -24.84 -18.66 -28.52
N ALA A 12 -23.93 -19.17 -29.34
CA ALA A 12 -22.60 -18.58 -29.50
C ALA A 12 -22.66 -17.16 -30.07
N ALA A 13 -23.50 -16.90 -31.07
CA ALA A 13 -23.69 -15.58 -31.67
C ALA A 13 -24.29 -14.54 -30.71
N VAL A 14 -25.18 -14.96 -29.81
CA VAL A 14 -25.77 -14.08 -28.79
C VAL A 14 -24.73 -13.69 -27.74
N ILE A 15 -23.90 -14.64 -27.30
CA ILE A 15 -22.85 -14.39 -26.30
C ILE A 15 -21.77 -13.46 -26.87
N THR A 16 -21.32 -13.68 -28.10
CA THR A 16 -20.33 -12.79 -28.74
C THR A 16 -20.89 -11.38 -28.98
N SER A 17 -22.18 -11.26 -29.32
CA SER A 17 -22.84 -9.95 -29.45
C SER A 17 -22.91 -9.20 -28.12
N LEU A 18 -23.24 -9.89 -27.02
CA LEU A 18 -23.27 -9.31 -25.66
C LEU A 18 -21.88 -8.82 -25.21
N ILE A 19 -20.84 -9.61 -25.48
CA ILE A 19 -19.45 -9.23 -25.14
C ILE A 19 -19.01 -8.00 -25.93
N LEU A 20 -19.32 -7.96 -27.24
CA LEU A 20 -18.97 -6.83 -28.10
C LEU A 20 -19.71 -5.55 -27.67
N PHE A 21 -20.99 -5.67 -27.29
CA PHE A 21 -21.78 -4.54 -26.80
C PHE A 21 -21.24 -3.97 -25.49
N ALA A 22 -20.84 -4.83 -24.54
CA ALA A 22 -20.23 -4.39 -23.28
C ALA A 22 -18.87 -3.68 -23.49
N LEU A 23 -18.07 -4.14 -24.47
CA LEU A 23 -16.82 -3.49 -24.86
C LEU A 23 -17.06 -2.09 -25.45
N LEU A 24 -18.06 -1.93 -26.31
CA LEU A 24 -18.41 -0.64 -26.90
C LEU A 24 -18.89 0.37 -25.85
N ILE A 25 -19.67 -0.07 -24.85
CA ILE A 25 -20.09 0.79 -23.73
C ILE A 25 -18.88 1.28 -22.93
N ASN A 26 -17.94 0.38 -22.60
CA ASN A 26 -16.74 0.76 -21.84
C ASN A 26 -15.87 1.76 -22.61
N ILE A 27 -15.69 1.58 -23.93
CA ILE A 27 -14.95 2.54 -24.77
C ILE A 27 -15.65 3.90 -24.79
N HIS A 28 -16.99 3.92 -24.88
CA HIS A 28 -17.74 5.17 -24.90
C HIS A 28 -17.64 5.92 -23.56
N ILE A 29 -17.67 5.21 -22.43
CA ILE A 29 -17.47 5.81 -21.08
C ILE A 29 -16.06 6.39 -20.93
N ILE A 30 -15.03 5.71 -21.45
CA ILE A 30 -13.65 6.20 -21.40
C ILE A 30 -13.51 7.48 -22.24
N ASN A 31 -14.08 7.50 -23.45
CA ASN A 31 -14.02 8.68 -24.32
C ASN A 31 -14.86 9.84 -23.79
N ALA A 32 -16.03 9.58 -23.21
CA ALA A 32 -16.83 10.62 -22.56
C ALA A 32 -16.11 11.23 -21.35
N LYS A 33 -15.33 10.44 -20.61
CA LYS A 33 -14.47 10.95 -19.52
C LYS A 33 -13.23 11.69 -20.00
N ALA A 34 -12.80 11.51 -21.25
CA ALA A 34 -11.66 12.20 -21.83
C ALA A 34 -12.01 13.59 -22.37
N ASP A 35 -13.29 13.86 -22.66
CA ASP A 35 -13.77 15.13 -23.21
C ASP A 35 -14.14 16.16 -22.13
N ASP A 36 -14.35 15.72 -20.89
CA ASP A 36 -14.59 16.60 -19.74
C ASP A 36 -13.26 17.08 -19.11
N GLY A 37 -12.62 18.04 -19.77
CA GLY A 37 -11.80 19.05 -19.08
C GLY A 37 -10.28 18.87 -19.08
N ALA A 38 -9.65 18.79 -20.25
CA ALA A 38 -8.23 19.12 -20.38
C ALA A 38 -8.05 20.65 -20.49
N GLY A 39 -8.09 21.34 -19.34
CA GLY A 39 -7.54 22.69 -19.23
C GLY A 39 -6.02 22.67 -19.46
N PRO A 40 -5.40 23.74 -19.99
CA PRO A 40 -3.97 23.76 -20.25
C PRO A 40 -3.16 23.57 -18.97
N LEU A 41 -2.25 22.59 -18.99
CA LEU A 41 -1.34 22.28 -17.89
C LEU A 41 -0.47 23.49 -17.53
N PRO A 42 -0.30 23.82 -16.23
CA PRO A 42 0.56 24.93 -15.83
C PRO A 42 2.04 24.58 -16.10
N LYS A 43 2.76 25.53 -16.69
CA LYS A 43 4.22 25.47 -16.84
C LYS A 43 4.87 25.54 -15.46
N ILE A 44 5.51 24.44 -15.06
CA ILE A 44 6.33 24.38 -13.85
C ILE A 44 7.68 25.07 -14.15
N GLN A 45 7.94 26.21 -13.51
CA GLN A 45 9.27 26.78 -13.42
C GLN A 45 9.95 26.24 -12.15
N ILE A 46 11.08 25.57 -12.33
CA ILE A 46 11.92 25.09 -11.23
C ILE A 46 12.81 26.26 -10.79
N HIS A 47 12.65 26.70 -9.54
CA HIS A 47 13.56 27.65 -8.91
C HIS A 47 14.31 26.95 -7.77
N GLU A 48 15.55 26.58 -8.04
CA GLU A 48 16.51 26.19 -7.00
C GLU A 48 16.80 27.39 -6.10
N LYS A 49 16.59 27.23 -4.79
CA LYS A 49 17.30 28.05 -3.80
C LYS A 49 17.57 27.27 -2.51
N ARG A 50 18.86 27.17 -2.20
CA ARG A 50 19.49 26.59 -1.00
C ARG A 50 18.88 27.08 0.32
N PRO A 51 18.94 26.27 1.40
CA PRO A 51 18.46 26.65 2.71
C PRO A 51 19.45 27.59 3.42
N ALA A 52 18.92 28.60 4.10
CA ALA A 52 19.66 29.43 5.04
C ALA A 52 19.04 29.31 6.44
N SER A 53 19.84 28.81 7.37
CA SER A 53 19.96 29.15 8.80
C SER A 53 18.71 29.57 9.58
N TYR A 54 18.37 28.75 10.58
CA TYR A 54 17.52 29.09 11.71
C TYR A 54 18.13 30.24 12.54
N SER A 55 17.32 31.28 12.80
CA SER A 55 17.58 32.28 13.84
C SER A 55 16.39 32.29 14.80
N SER A 56 16.66 31.83 16.02
CA SER A 56 15.78 31.91 17.19
C SER A 56 15.71 33.34 17.71
N LYS A 57 14.51 33.93 17.75
CA LYS A 57 14.04 34.95 18.72
C LYS A 57 12.60 35.32 18.38
N GLU A 58 11.87 35.70 19.42
CA GLU A 58 10.50 36.27 19.41
C GLU A 58 9.34 35.27 19.48
N LEU A 59 9.02 34.88 20.72
CA LEU A 59 7.64 34.79 21.19
C LEU A 59 7.65 34.85 22.72
N GLU A 60 7.76 36.08 23.23
CA GLU A 60 7.38 36.44 24.59
C GLU A 60 6.20 37.42 24.54
N SER A 61 5.35 37.31 25.57
CA SER A 61 4.10 38.05 25.85
C SER A 61 2.89 37.55 25.05
N ALA A 62 1.74 37.20 25.64
CA ALA A 62 1.20 37.36 26.99
C ALA A 62 0.23 36.17 27.23
N SER A 63 -0.03 35.67 28.44
CA SER A 63 -0.81 36.36 29.47
C SER A 63 -0.81 35.52 30.74
N ALA A 64 -0.64 36.19 31.87
CA ALA A 64 -0.79 35.63 33.21
C ALA A 64 -2.28 35.43 33.56
N SER A 65 -2.61 34.28 34.14
CA SER A 65 -3.67 34.13 35.15
C SER A 65 -3.52 32.75 35.82
N GLU A 66 -3.19 32.74 37.11
CA GLU A 66 -3.31 31.57 38.00
C GLU A 66 -4.73 31.52 38.61
N PRO A 67 -5.07 30.55 39.48
CA PRO A 67 -5.33 29.16 39.16
C PRO A 67 -6.77 28.80 39.55
N THR A 68 -7.43 27.93 38.78
CA THR A 68 -8.61 27.21 39.27
C THR A 68 -8.34 25.72 39.23
N GLU A 69 -7.96 25.21 40.40
CA GLU A 69 -7.93 23.80 40.75
C GLU A 69 -9.30 23.13 40.54
N GLY A 70 -9.27 21.89 40.05
CA GLY A 70 -10.39 20.96 40.16
C GLY A 70 -11.28 20.87 38.93
N LYS A 71 -10.77 20.23 37.85
CA LYS A 71 -11.52 19.40 36.86
C LYS A 71 -10.75 19.06 35.57
N ASN A 72 -9.54 19.59 35.39
CA ASN A 72 -8.83 19.50 34.10
C ASN A 72 -7.85 18.32 33.93
N GLU A 73 -7.58 17.53 34.97
CA GLU A 73 -6.66 16.38 34.82
C GLU A 73 -7.24 15.31 33.88
N THR A 74 -8.54 15.01 33.99
CA THR A 74 -9.20 14.00 33.16
C THR A 74 -9.30 14.41 31.69
N LEU A 75 -9.53 15.71 31.42
CA LEU A 75 -9.60 16.27 30.08
C LEU A 75 -8.21 16.47 29.45
N GLY A 76 -7.20 16.85 30.23
CA GLY A 76 -5.81 16.92 29.76
C GLY A 76 -5.26 15.55 29.36
N HIS A 77 -5.57 14.50 30.13
CA HIS A 77 -5.22 13.12 29.77
C HIS A 77 -5.99 12.60 28.55
N LEU A 78 -7.26 12.98 28.38
CA LEU A 78 -8.06 12.65 27.19
C LEU A 78 -7.58 13.43 25.95
N ALA A 79 -7.27 14.71 26.08
CA ALA A 79 -6.74 15.55 25.01
C ALA A 79 -5.33 15.11 24.58
N LYS A 80 -4.49 14.68 25.54
CA LYS A 80 -3.17 14.09 25.24
C LYS A 80 -3.31 12.71 24.58
N ARG A 81 -4.31 11.91 24.95
CA ARG A 81 -4.67 10.67 24.24
C ARG A 81 -5.23 10.95 22.83
N LEU A 82 -6.07 11.97 22.66
CA LEU A 82 -6.63 12.40 21.38
C LEU A 82 -5.56 13.01 20.45
N ASN A 83 -4.60 13.77 20.97
CA ASN A 83 -3.46 14.29 20.20
C ASN A 83 -2.48 13.17 19.78
N VAL A 84 -2.29 12.14 20.62
CA VAL A 84 -1.53 10.93 20.23
C VAL A 84 -2.29 10.09 19.19
N LEU A 85 -3.62 10.16 19.16
CA LEU A 85 -4.45 9.57 18.10
C LEU A 85 -4.48 10.44 16.83
N GLN A 86 -4.15 11.74 16.91
CA GLN A 86 -4.09 12.64 15.75
C GLN A 86 -2.75 12.60 14.98
N SER A 87 -1.73 11.87 15.44
CA SER A 87 -0.40 11.91 14.80
C SER A 87 0.08 10.62 14.12
N SER A 88 -0.71 9.56 14.09
CA SER A 88 -0.26 8.26 13.56
C SER A 88 -1.30 7.66 12.61
N ARG A 89 -1.05 7.80 11.31
CA ARG A 89 -1.88 7.20 10.25
C ARG A 89 -1.65 5.67 10.23
N PRO A 90 -2.71 4.85 10.21
CA PRO A 90 -2.58 3.41 10.04
C PRO A 90 -2.09 3.08 8.63
N ILE A 91 -1.09 2.20 8.52
CA ILE A 91 -0.52 1.80 7.21
C ILE A 91 -0.61 0.30 6.95
N ALA A 92 -0.74 -0.52 8.00
CA ALA A 92 -0.73 -1.96 7.89
C ALA A 92 -1.42 -2.61 9.09
N TYR A 93 -1.81 -3.87 8.90
CA TYR A 93 -2.09 -4.77 10.00
C TYR A 93 -0.84 -5.59 10.34
N TYR A 94 -0.64 -5.90 11.62
CA TYR A 94 0.38 -6.81 12.11
C TYR A 94 -0.28 -8.07 12.67
N LEU A 95 0.06 -9.23 12.11
CA LEU A 95 -0.43 -10.53 12.53
C LEU A 95 0.52 -11.14 13.58
N GLY A 96 0.16 -10.98 14.85
CA GLY A 96 0.79 -11.64 16.00
C GLY A 96 -0.09 -12.76 16.56
N ASP A 97 -0.30 -12.76 17.88
CA ASP A 97 -1.36 -13.54 18.54
C ASP A 97 -2.77 -13.04 18.17
N ARG A 98 -2.85 -11.75 17.81
CA ARG A 98 -4.04 -11.06 17.30
C ARG A 98 -3.66 -10.18 16.12
N LEU A 99 -4.67 -9.60 15.47
CA LEU A 99 -4.47 -8.62 14.41
C LEU A 99 -4.40 -7.21 15.03
N TYR A 100 -3.24 -6.57 14.93
CA TYR A 100 -2.99 -5.22 15.43
C TYR A 100 -2.93 -4.23 14.27
N VAL A 101 -3.34 -2.99 14.50
CA VAL A 101 -3.17 -1.89 13.55
C VAL A 101 -1.88 -1.16 13.88
N VAL A 102 -1.04 -0.92 12.88
CA VAL A 102 0.26 -0.26 13.04
C VAL A 102 0.42 0.97 12.13
N ASP A 103 1.19 1.95 12.60
CA ASP A 103 1.58 3.13 11.82
C ASP A 103 2.93 2.96 11.09
N GLY A 104 3.35 3.99 10.36
CA GLY A 104 4.60 4.01 9.57
C GLY A 104 5.88 3.84 10.38
N GLN A 105 5.81 3.95 11.70
CA GLN A 105 6.94 3.74 12.60
C GLN A 105 6.84 2.38 13.33
N GLY A 106 5.88 1.53 12.96
CA GLY A 106 5.64 0.23 13.59
C GLY A 106 5.00 0.33 14.99
N LYS A 107 4.45 1.50 15.36
CA LYS A 107 3.74 1.65 16.63
C LYS A 107 2.34 1.06 16.52
N ILE A 108 1.92 0.37 17.57
CA ILE A 108 0.58 -0.24 17.66
C ILE A 108 -0.43 0.83 18.07
N LEU A 109 -1.44 1.02 17.23
CA LEU A 109 -2.54 1.95 17.46
C LEU A 109 -3.70 1.27 18.22
N GLY A 110 -3.85 -0.04 18.03
CA GLY A 110 -4.87 -0.85 18.68
C GLY A 110 -5.03 -2.20 18.01
N THR A 111 -6.04 -2.96 18.41
CA THR A 111 -6.47 -4.18 17.72
C THR A 111 -7.40 -3.84 16.56
N ALA A 112 -7.37 -4.65 15.49
CA ALA A 112 -8.21 -4.44 14.31
C ALA A 112 -9.71 -4.40 14.65
N ASP A 113 -10.17 -5.23 15.60
CA ASP A 113 -11.58 -5.25 16.05
C ASP A 113 -12.04 -3.92 16.68
N SER A 114 -11.11 -3.08 17.13
CA SER A 114 -11.39 -1.82 17.82
C SER A 114 -11.30 -0.61 16.91
N LEU A 115 -10.75 -0.77 15.69
CA LEU A 115 -10.47 0.31 14.76
C LEU A 115 -11.14 0.01 13.42
N HIS A 116 -12.04 0.89 12.99
CA HIS A 116 -12.60 0.81 11.64
C HIS A 116 -11.56 1.37 10.66
N THR A 117 -10.66 0.52 10.19
CA THR A 117 -9.68 0.83 9.16
C THR A 117 -10.08 0.21 7.83
N GLY A 118 -9.71 0.87 6.73
CA GLY A 118 -9.94 0.35 5.37
C GLY A 118 -9.03 -0.83 5.03
N ASP A 119 -8.94 -1.14 3.74
CA ASP A 119 -8.04 -2.19 3.24
C ASP A 119 -6.58 -1.76 3.44
N LEU A 120 -5.86 -2.50 4.29
CA LEU A 120 -4.45 -2.29 4.61
C LEU A 120 -3.69 -3.62 4.45
N PRO A 121 -2.43 -3.58 4.01
CA PRO A 121 -1.61 -4.78 3.88
C PRO A 121 -1.36 -5.45 5.25
N VAL A 122 -1.25 -6.78 5.24
CA VAL A 122 -0.95 -7.56 6.45
C VAL A 122 0.54 -7.91 6.53
N ILE A 123 1.17 -7.55 7.64
CA ILE A 123 2.52 -7.94 8.02
C ILE A 123 2.47 -9.26 8.81
N SER A 124 3.30 -10.24 8.48
CA SER A 124 3.37 -11.53 9.18
C SER A 124 4.78 -12.15 9.14
N GLY A 125 5.09 -13.09 10.03
CA GLY A 125 6.37 -13.82 9.97
C GLY A 125 6.81 -14.33 11.33
N ARG A 126 7.54 -15.46 11.35
CA ARG A 126 7.98 -16.11 12.60
C ARG A 126 9.02 -15.31 13.39
N GLY A 127 9.71 -14.38 12.74
CA GLY A 127 10.73 -13.53 13.37
C GLY A 127 10.20 -12.22 13.94
N LEU A 128 8.96 -11.84 13.59
CA LEU A 128 8.36 -10.61 14.06
C LEU A 128 7.85 -10.80 15.49
N LYS A 129 8.26 -9.91 16.38
CA LYS A 129 7.86 -9.92 17.80
C LYS A 129 7.24 -8.59 18.17
N LEU A 130 6.40 -8.62 19.19
CA LEU A 130 5.84 -7.41 19.80
C LEU A 130 6.74 -7.00 20.96
N ASP A 131 7.12 -5.73 21.02
CA ASP A 131 7.62 -5.14 22.25
C ASP A 131 6.39 -4.62 23.03
N SER A 132 5.99 -5.38 24.05
CA SER A 132 4.84 -5.04 24.88
C SER A 132 5.04 -3.76 25.70
N ASP A 133 6.29 -3.45 26.08
CA ASP A 133 6.61 -2.28 26.89
C ASP A 133 6.50 -1.01 26.06
N ARG A 134 6.98 -1.07 24.81
CA ARG A 134 6.99 0.07 23.87
C ARG A 134 5.74 0.14 22.99
N ARG A 135 4.89 -0.89 23.00
CA ARG A 135 3.75 -1.06 22.09
C ARG A 135 4.14 -0.84 20.63
N CYS A 136 5.22 -1.48 20.21
CA CYS A 136 5.68 -1.47 18.82
C CYS A 136 6.06 -2.88 18.37
N ILE A 137 6.23 -3.06 17.07
CA ILE A 137 6.85 -4.28 16.55
C ILE A 137 8.37 -4.20 16.89
N ALA A 138 8.94 -5.22 17.54
CA ALA A 138 10.32 -5.28 18.05
C ALA A 138 11.40 -5.49 16.97
N GLU A 139 12.37 -4.57 16.89
CA GLU A 139 13.54 -4.60 15.98
C GLU A 139 14.44 -5.85 16.13
N PRO A 140 15.23 -6.25 15.11
CA PRO A 140 15.62 -5.49 13.91
C PRO A 140 14.94 -5.89 12.59
N GLU A 141 14.36 -7.08 12.47
CA GLU A 141 13.79 -7.57 11.19
C GLU A 141 12.61 -6.69 10.69
N ASN A 142 11.99 -5.92 11.59
CA ASN A 142 10.90 -5.01 11.24
C ASN A 142 11.36 -3.76 10.50
N SER A 143 12.61 -3.31 10.66
CA SER A 143 13.05 -2.07 10.00
C SER A 143 13.01 -2.23 8.49
N ALA A 144 13.41 -3.40 7.99
CA ALA A 144 13.30 -3.77 6.58
C ALA A 144 11.83 -3.86 6.12
N VAL A 145 10.95 -4.42 6.95
CA VAL A 145 9.51 -4.53 6.62
C VAL A 145 8.86 -3.15 6.54
N LEU A 146 9.14 -2.28 7.51
CA LEU A 146 8.62 -0.92 7.55
C LEU A 146 9.20 -0.07 6.41
N ALA A 147 10.48 -0.24 6.08
CA ALA A 147 11.09 0.41 4.92
C ALA A 147 10.39 -0.02 3.63
N LEU A 148 10.21 -1.32 3.39
CA LEU A 148 9.50 -1.83 2.22
C LEU A 148 8.03 -1.35 2.16
N LEU A 149 7.34 -1.27 3.30
CA LEU A 149 5.99 -0.68 3.36
C LEU A 149 5.99 0.80 3.01
N SER A 150 6.96 1.57 3.50
CA SER A 150 7.08 3.00 3.18
C SER A 150 7.25 3.20 1.68
N GLU A 151 8.11 2.40 1.03
CA GLU A 151 8.27 2.43 -0.42
C GLU A 151 6.94 2.22 -1.14
N PHE A 152 6.13 1.25 -0.69
CA PHE A 152 4.82 1.02 -1.31
C PHE A 152 3.79 2.12 -1.03
N GLU A 153 3.81 2.73 0.15
CA GLU A 153 2.88 3.81 0.51
C GLU A 153 3.04 5.03 -0.40
N ASP A 154 4.28 5.30 -0.85
CA ASP A 154 4.62 6.44 -1.71
C ASP A 154 4.35 6.15 -3.21
N ILE A 155 4.23 4.88 -3.60
CA ILE A 155 4.04 4.46 -4.99
C ILE A 155 2.57 4.13 -5.27
N VAL A 156 1.82 5.10 -5.80
CA VAL A 156 0.38 4.99 -6.14
C VAL A 156 0.04 3.75 -6.98
N LEU A 157 0.93 3.35 -7.88
CA LEU A 157 0.73 2.19 -8.76
C LEU A 157 0.80 0.85 -8.02
N LEU A 158 1.69 0.71 -7.04
CA LEU A 158 1.95 -0.55 -6.34
C LEU A 158 1.13 -0.68 -5.08
N LYS A 159 0.88 0.42 -4.36
CA LYS A 159 0.08 0.45 -3.12
C LYS A 159 -1.17 -0.42 -3.14
N PRO A 160 -2.10 -0.30 -4.11
CA PRO A 160 -3.33 -1.09 -4.12
C PRO A 160 -3.10 -2.58 -4.44
N LEU A 161 -1.93 -2.94 -4.92
CA LEU A 161 -1.58 -4.32 -5.27
C LEU A 161 -1.03 -5.07 -4.05
N VAL A 162 -0.48 -4.39 -3.04
CA VAL A 162 0.13 -5.03 -1.88
C VAL A 162 -0.96 -5.55 -0.93
N SER A 163 -1.11 -6.87 -0.86
CA SER A 163 -2.03 -7.52 0.09
C SER A 163 -1.37 -7.79 1.44
N GLY A 164 -0.05 -7.97 1.47
CA GLY A 164 0.69 -8.20 2.69
C GLY A 164 2.17 -8.43 2.47
N ILE A 165 2.95 -8.41 3.55
CA ILE A 165 4.38 -8.69 3.56
C ILE A 165 4.64 -9.76 4.61
N SER A 166 5.43 -10.77 4.24
CA SER A 166 5.86 -11.82 5.15
C SER A 166 7.36 -11.93 5.22
N VAL A 167 7.88 -12.14 6.43
CA VAL A 167 9.28 -12.49 6.67
C VAL A 167 9.39 -14.01 6.79
N LYS A 168 10.12 -14.63 5.84
CA LYS A 168 10.28 -16.09 5.80
C LYS A 168 11.72 -16.46 5.45
N ASN A 169 12.37 -17.19 6.37
CA ASN A 169 13.78 -17.61 6.23
C ASN A 169 14.71 -16.40 6.02
N GLY A 170 14.50 -15.33 6.79
CA GLY A 170 15.12 -14.04 6.53
C GLY A 170 14.33 -13.24 5.49
N GLU A 171 14.12 -13.78 4.30
CA GLU A 171 13.64 -13.04 3.14
C GLU A 171 12.30 -12.30 3.37
N LEU A 172 12.22 -11.04 2.89
CA LEU A 172 10.96 -10.31 2.77
C LEU A 172 10.24 -10.72 1.48
N ILE A 173 8.98 -11.10 1.64
CA ILE A 173 8.09 -11.54 0.56
C ILE A 173 6.85 -10.66 0.58
N ALA A 174 6.65 -9.85 -0.46
CA ALA A 174 5.40 -9.12 -0.65
C ALA A 174 4.41 -9.98 -1.43
N TYR A 175 3.17 -10.06 -0.96
CA TYR A 175 2.08 -10.72 -1.67
C TYR A 175 1.32 -9.69 -2.48
N MET A 176 1.50 -9.74 -3.80
CA MET A 176 0.99 -8.74 -4.75
C MET A 176 -0.23 -9.29 -5.50
N ASN A 177 -1.28 -8.49 -5.64
CA ASN A 177 -2.48 -8.83 -6.37
C ASN A 177 -2.40 -8.34 -7.82
N PHE A 178 -1.95 -9.20 -8.73
CA PHE A 178 -1.95 -8.94 -10.18
C PHE A 178 -3.20 -9.55 -10.87
N GLY A 179 -4.36 -9.51 -10.20
CA GLY A 179 -5.56 -10.30 -10.55
C GLY A 179 -5.56 -11.71 -9.93
N ARG A 180 -4.44 -12.09 -9.33
CA ARG A 180 -4.26 -13.20 -8.39
C ARG A 180 -3.12 -12.83 -7.44
N ILE A 181 -3.08 -13.45 -6.27
CA ILE A 181 -1.98 -13.26 -5.34
C ILE A 181 -0.72 -13.95 -5.87
N VAL A 182 0.32 -13.16 -6.15
CA VAL A 182 1.65 -13.62 -6.56
C VAL A 182 2.66 -13.19 -5.50
N PRO A 183 3.42 -14.14 -4.91
CA PRO A 183 4.53 -13.81 -4.04
C PRO A 183 5.66 -13.12 -4.83
N VAL A 184 6.19 -12.04 -4.28
CA VAL A 184 7.30 -11.26 -4.83
C VAL A 184 8.39 -11.23 -3.76
N ILE A 185 9.52 -11.87 -4.05
CA ILE A 185 10.65 -12.00 -3.12
C ILE A 185 11.56 -10.78 -3.30
N PHE A 186 11.64 -9.94 -2.29
CA PHE A 186 12.43 -8.70 -2.31
C PHE A 186 13.85 -8.87 -1.74
N GLY A 187 14.06 -9.83 -0.84
CA GLY A 187 15.27 -9.84 -0.03
C GLY A 187 15.23 -8.76 1.05
N HIS A 188 16.39 -8.23 1.46
CA HIS A 188 16.51 -7.37 2.64
C HIS A 188 16.96 -5.94 2.39
N ASP A 189 17.26 -5.59 1.14
CA ASP A 189 17.95 -4.36 0.77
C ASP A 189 17.49 -3.81 -0.59
N HIS A 190 18.05 -2.65 -0.98
CA HIS A 190 17.86 -2.01 -2.28
C HIS A 190 16.39 -1.88 -2.71
N PHE A 191 15.50 -1.53 -1.77
CA PHE A 191 14.06 -1.53 -2.02
C PHE A 191 13.65 -0.54 -3.10
N GLU A 192 14.24 0.65 -3.16
CA GLU A 192 13.96 1.67 -4.19
C GLU A 192 14.22 1.14 -5.61
N GLU A 193 15.39 0.52 -5.85
CA GLU A 193 15.71 -0.06 -7.16
C GLU A 193 14.78 -1.23 -7.50
N LYS A 194 14.51 -2.11 -6.53
CA LYS A 194 13.65 -3.28 -6.70
C LYS A 194 12.20 -2.89 -6.98
N THR A 195 11.67 -1.88 -6.28
CA THR A 195 10.33 -1.35 -6.58
C THR A 195 10.30 -0.68 -7.95
N GLY A 196 11.35 0.02 -8.35
CA GLY A 196 11.54 0.52 -9.73
C GLY A 196 11.45 -0.59 -10.78
N ASN A 197 12.19 -1.68 -10.59
CA ASN A 197 12.17 -2.86 -11.47
C ASN A 197 10.79 -3.53 -11.49
N LEU A 198 10.10 -3.59 -10.34
CA LEU A 198 8.75 -4.14 -10.25
C LEU A 198 7.71 -3.29 -10.97
N ILE A 199 7.83 -1.96 -10.88
CA ILE A 199 6.96 -1.02 -11.60
C ILE A 199 7.08 -1.26 -13.10
N GLU A 200 8.31 -1.36 -13.60
CA GLU A 200 8.54 -1.55 -15.04
C GLU A 200 8.02 -2.92 -15.51
N TYR A 201 8.29 -3.97 -14.73
CA TYR A 201 7.69 -5.28 -14.96
C TYR A 201 6.16 -5.23 -15.02
N TYR A 202 5.53 -4.56 -14.06
CA TYR A 202 4.07 -4.49 -13.98
C TYR A 202 3.47 -3.72 -15.17
N ARG A 203 4.10 -2.62 -15.60
CA ARG A 203 3.68 -1.85 -16.78
C ARG A 203 3.73 -2.68 -18.06
N GLN A 204 4.78 -3.48 -18.24
CA GLN A 204 4.96 -4.28 -19.45
C GLN A 204 4.15 -5.58 -19.44
N LEU A 205 4.10 -6.26 -18.30
CA LEU A 205 3.71 -7.67 -18.20
C LEU A 205 2.67 -7.95 -17.11
N GLY A 206 2.17 -6.94 -16.39
CA GLY A 206 1.29 -7.14 -15.22
C GLY A 206 0.02 -7.95 -15.53
N ALA A 207 -0.60 -7.72 -16.68
CA ALA A 207 -1.78 -8.45 -17.16
C ALA A 207 -1.45 -9.61 -18.11
N ASP A 208 -0.16 -9.85 -18.39
CA ASP A 208 0.30 -10.87 -19.33
C ASP A 208 0.10 -12.29 -18.80
N GLU A 209 -0.01 -13.25 -19.72
CA GLU A 209 -0.13 -14.68 -19.40
C GLU A 209 1.06 -15.20 -18.57
N LEU A 210 2.25 -14.62 -18.78
CA LEU A 210 3.44 -14.90 -17.99
C LEU A 210 3.21 -14.64 -16.51
N THR A 211 2.67 -13.48 -16.16
CA THR A 211 2.37 -13.09 -14.77
C THR A 211 1.25 -13.95 -14.20
N ARG A 212 0.20 -14.24 -14.99
CA ARG A 212 -0.90 -15.11 -14.57
C ARG A 212 -0.46 -16.53 -14.21
N ARG A 213 0.62 -17.03 -14.82
CA ARG A 213 1.19 -18.37 -14.57
C ARG A 213 2.39 -18.35 -13.62
N ALA A 214 2.79 -17.18 -13.12
CA ALA A 214 3.94 -17.03 -12.23
C ALA A 214 3.66 -17.67 -10.86
N LYS A 215 4.51 -18.61 -10.46
CA LYS A 215 4.57 -19.15 -9.10
C LYS A 215 5.03 -18.07 -8.11
N TYR A 216 6.06 -17.31 -8.49
CA TYR A 216 6.56 -16.15 -7.77
C TYR A 216 7.40 -15.27 -8.71
N LEU A 217 7.62 -14.03 -8.29
CA LEU A 217 8.64 -13.13 -8.84
C LEU A 217 9.80 -13.03 -7.86
N ASP A 218 11.04 -13.02 -8.35
CA ASP A 218 12.25 -12.85 -7.53
C ASP A 218 13.01 -11.61 -8.00
N LEU A 219 13.15 -10.66 -7.07
CA LEU A 219 13.80 -9.35 -7.27
C LEU A 219 15.15 -9.30 -6.56
N ARG A 220 15.64 -10.42 -6.02
CA ARG A 220 16.98 -10.47 -5.39
C ARG A 220 18.10 -10.47 -6.40
N VAL A 221 17.79 -10.65 -7.69
CA VAL A 221 18.78 -10.56 -8.77
C VAL A 221 18.84 -9.11 -9.24
N GLU A 222 20.05 -8.55 -9.23
CA GLU A 222 20.31 -7.16 -9.63
C GLU A 222 19.73 -6.85 -11.03
N ASP A 223 19.13 -5.65 -11.14
CA ASP A 223 18.59 -5.06 -12.36
C ASP A 223 17.54 -5.90 -13.12
N ARG A 224 16.93 -6.93 -12.51
CA ARG A 224 15.94 -7.76 -13.22
C ARG A 224 14.91 -8.41 -12.31
N VAL A 225 13.74 -8.65 -12.89
CA VAL A 225 12.67 -9.46 -12.28
C VAL A 225 12.73 -10.87 -12.86
N VAL A 226 13.01 -11.87 -12.02
CA VAL A 226 12.98 -13.28 -12.42
C VAL A 226 11.61 -13.87 -12.18
N VAL A 227 10.98 -14.40 -13.24
CA VAL A 227 9.67 -15.05 -13.16
C VAL A 227 9.84 -16.57 -13.03
N LYS A 228 9.45 -17.14 -11.89
CA LYS A 228 9.34 -18.61 -11.77
C LYS A 228 7.94 -19.05 -12.14
N LYS A 229 7.82 -20.00 -13.06
CA LYS A 229 6.52 -20.57 -13.49
C LYS A 229 6.19 -21.85 -12.72
N ASN A 230 4.89 -22.14 -12.59
CA ASN A 230 4.46 -23.51 -12.31
C ASN A 230 4.73 -24.35 -13.57
N VAL A 231 5.49 -25.43 -13.42
CA VAL A 231 5.70 -26.44 -14.48
C VAL A 231 4.48 -27.34 -14.51
#